data_AF-A0A653YJF1-F1
#
_entry.id   AF-A0A653YJF1-F1
#
_cell.length_a   1.000
_cell.length_b   1.000
_cell.length_c   1.000
_cell.angle_alpha   90.00
_cell.angle_beta   90.00
_cell.angle_gamma   90.00
#
_symmetry.space_group_name_H-M   'P 1'
#
loop_
_entity.id
_entity.type
_entity.pdbx_description
1 polymer ?
#
loop_
_entity_poly.entity_id
_entity_poly.type
_entity_poly.pdbx_seq_one_letter_code
_entity_poly.pdbx_strand_id
1 'polypeptide(L)'
;MKKILFTLFIISSFGLKAQIKEYDWKKMNPDQRKEVINNLSPEERKALLTQFRNNMVVDMLDVAPQDKAEFTAMYNEYLDNQKKIKSQFDSNFDPAKLTEEEAKVKLQQSFDVGQKLFDNRKKYAEKMQTVIPCQKVLKLFQSEGMMRDKMNERKPHGGKKNASESKQTP
;
A
#
# COMPACT_ATOMS: atom_id res chain seq x y z
N MET A 1 22.59 -34.91 -42.19
CA MET A 1 22.02 -33.54 -42.08
C MET A 1 20.70 -33.62 -41.32
N LYS A 2 20.50 -32.67 -40.40
CA LYS A 2 19.31 -32.28 -39.60
C LYS A 2 17.97 -32.92 -40.03
N LYS A 3 17.08 -33.30 -39.09
CA LYS A 3 16.20 -32.36 -38.37
C LYS A 3 15.76 -32.94 -37.01
N ILE A 4 16.11 -32.24 -35.93
CA ILE A 4 15.56 -32.43 -34.59
C ILE A 4 14.24 -31.64 -34.55
N LEU A 5 13.11 -32.32 -34.34
CA LEU A 5 11.84 -31.64 -34.07
C LEU A 5 11.86 -31.13 -32.62
N PHE A 6 11.91 -29.80 -32.46
CA PHE A 6 11.66 -29.14 -31.19
C PHE A 6 10.14 -28.92 -31.04
N THR A 7 9.52 -29.70 -30.16
CA THR A 7 8.14 -29.49 -29.75
C THR A 7 8.11 -28.34 -28.73
N LEU A 8 7.70 -27.16 -29.19
CA LEU A 8 7.42 -26.01 -28.33
C LEU A 8 6.13 -26.28 -27.52
N PHE A 9 6.29 -26.63 -26.25
CA PHE A 9 5.21 -26.52 -25.26
C PHE A 9 4.94 -25.03 -25.05
N ILE A 10 3.98 -24.48 -25.80
CA ILE A 10 3.34 -23.22 -25.43
C ILE A 10 2.47 -23.55 -24.23
N ILE A 11 3.05 -23.45 -23.04
CA ILE A 11 2.28 -23.33 -21.80
C ILE A 11 1.63 -21.95 -21.90
N SER A 12 0.45 -21.90 -22.49
CA SER A 12 -0.48 -20.81 -22.32
C SER A 12 -0.79 -20.75 -20.84
N SER A 13 -0.01 -19.94 -20.12
CA SER A 13 -0.37 -19.43 -18.82
C SER A 13 -1.68 -18.65 -18.99
N PHE A 14 -2.79 -19.38 -18.93
CA PHE A 14 -4.10 -18.84 -18.63
C PHE A 14 -3.99 -18.24 -17.24
N GLY A 15 -3.47 -17.00 -17.19
CA GLY A 15 -3.66 -16.15 -16.04
C GLY A 15 -5.17 -16.08 -15.83
N LEU A 16 -5.62 -16.58 -14.70
CA LEU A 16 -6.97 -16.39 -14.18
C LEU A 16 -7.27 -14.89 -14.25
N LYS A 17 -7.92 -14.45 -15.32
CA LYS A 17 -8.56 -13.15 -15.35
C LYS A 17 -9.76 -13.31 -14.44
N ALA A 18 -9.55 -13.07 -13.14
CA ALA A 18 -10.65 -12.74 -12.25
C ALA A 18 -11.39 -11.58 -12.94
N GLN A 19 -12.57 -11.85 -13.48
CA GLN A 19 -13.43 -10.84 -14.05
C GLN A 19 -13.81 -9.91 -12.89
N ILE A 20 -13.13 -8.77 -12.80
CA ILE A 20 -13.51 -7.72 -11.85
C ILE A 20 -14.89 -7.25 -12.31
N LYS A 21 -15.92 -7.57 -11.52
CA LYS A 21 -17.26 -7.05 -11.76
C LYS A 21 -17.20 -5.52 -11.63
N GLU A 22 -17.42 -4.82 -12.74
CA GLU A 22 -17.54 -3.36 -12.71
C GLU A 22 -18.91 -3.00 -12.12
N TYR A 23 -18.89 -2.55 -10.87
CA TYR A 23 -20.08 -2.02 -10.20
C TYR A 23 -20.21 -0.52 -10.48
N ASP A 24 -21.41 -0.06 -10.81
CA ASP A 24 -21.72 1.37 -10.91
C ASP A 24 -22.00 1.97 -9.52
N TRP A 25 -20.91 2.16 -8.76
CA TRP A 25 -20.97 2.66 -7.39
C TRP A 25 -21.73 3.99 -7.26
N LYS A 26 -21.70 4.84 -8.29
CA LYS A 26 -22.37 6.15 -8.29
C LYS A 26 -23.89 6.02 -8.23
N LYS A 27 -24.45 4.95 -8.79
CA LYS A 27 -25.90 4.68 -8.77
C LYS A 27 -26.38 3.91 -7.53
N MET A 28 -25.45 3.36 -6.74
CA MET A 28 -25.79 2.61 -5.52
C MET A 28 -25.92 3.53 -4.30
N ASN A 29 -26.94 3.28 -3.48
CA ASN A 29 -27.06 3.90 -2.15
C ASN A 29 -26.10 3.25 -1.13
N PRO A 30 -25.88 3.84 0.06
CA PRO A 30 -24.93 3.31 1.04
C PRO A 30 -25.18 1.86 1.47
N ASP A 31 -26.45 1.46 1.61
CA ASP A 31 -26.82 0.11 2.05
C ASP A 31 -26.53 -0.94 0.97
N GLN A 32 -26.84 -0.64 -0.28
CA GLN A 32 -26.51 -1.47 -1.44
C GLN A 32 -24.99 -1.66 -1.57
N ARG A 33 -24.20 -0.59 -1.37
CA ARG A 33 -22.73 -0.69 -1.41
C ARG A 33 -22.23 -1.59 -0.28
N LYS A 34 -22.78 -1.45 0.92
CA LYS A 34 -22.42 -2.26 2.10
C LYS A 34 -22.75 -3.73 1.88
N GLU A 35 -23.92 -4.02 1.33
CA GLU A 35 -24.34 -5.39 0.99
C GLU A 35 -23.41 -6.03 -0.03
N VAL A 36 -23.10 -5.33 -1.13
CA VAL A 36 -22.14 -5.82 -2.13
C VAL A 36 -20.79 -6.14 -1.47
N ILE A 37 -20.22 -5.21 -0.70
CA ILE A 37 -18.90 -5.40 -0.04
C ILE A 37 -18.90 -6.56 0.95
N ASN A 38 -20.00 -6.76 1.68
CA ASN A 38 -20.14 -7.84 2.65
C ASN A 38 -20.20 -9.22 1.98
N ASN A 39 -20.78 -9.29 0.78
CA ASN A 39 -20.92 -10.53 0.01
C ASN A 39 -19.68 -10.91 -0.80
N LEU A 40 -18.66 -10.04 -0.88
CA LEU A 40 -17.39 -10.36 -1.54
C LEU A 40 -16.54 -11.32 -0.70
N SER A 41 -15.90 -12.28 -1.36
CA SER A 41 -14.80 -13.05 -0.77
C SER A 41 -13.61 -12.14 -0.39
N PRO A 42 -12.71 -12.60 0.50
CA PRO A 42 -11.53 -11.82 0.88
C PRO A 42 -10.68 -11.34 -0.31
N GLU A 43 -10.49 -12.19 -1.32
CA GLU A 43 -9.71 -11.83 -2.52
C GLU A 43 -10.45 -10.84 -3.41
N GLU A 44 -11.75 -10.99 -3.60
CA GLU A 44 -12.56 -10.01 -4.35
C GLU A 44 -12.60 -8.66 -3.64
N ARG A 45 -12.74 -8.65 -2.31
CA ARG A 45 -12.69 -7.42 -1.50
C ARG A 45 -11.33 -6.74 -1.63
N LYS A 46 -10.24 -7.50 -1.58
CA LYS A 46 -8.88 -6.99 -1.78
C LYS A 46 -8.68 -6.41 -3.19
N ALA A 47 -9.18 -7.09 -4.22
CA ALA A 47 -9.15 -6.60 -5.59
C ALA A 47 -9.95 -5.29 -5.73
N LEU A 48 -11.15 -5.22 -5.14
CA LEU A 48 -11.98 -4.01 -5.13
C LEU A 48 -11.27 -2.83 -4.45
N LEU A 49 -10.71 -3.04 -3.25
CA LEU A 49 -9.98 -2.00 -2.54
C LEU A 49 -8.74 -1.52 -3.33
N THR A 50 -8.06 -2.44 -4.00
CA THR A 50 -6.92 -2.13 -4.88
C THR A 50 -7.38 -1.26 -6.05
N GLN A 51 -8.49 -1.63 -6.70
CA GLN A 51 -9.07 -0.85 -7.80
C GLN A 51 -9.46 0.56 -7.34
N PHE A 52 -10.17 0.69 -6.21
CA PHE A 52 -10.56 2.00 -5.67
C PHE A 52 -9.36 2.89 -5.37
N ARG A 53 -8.33 2.34 -4.72
CA ARG A 53 -7.10 3.07 -4.45
C ARG A 53 -6.46 3.56 -5.75
N ASN A 54 -6.36 2.68 -6.75
CA ASN A 54 -5.71 3.01 -8.02
C ASN A 54 -6.49 4.08 -8.78
N ASN A 55 -7.81 3.96 -8.87
CA ASN A 55 -8.67 4.97 -9.49
C ASN A 55 -8.54 6.31 -8.77
N MET A 56 -8.59 6.32 -7.44
CA MET A 56 -8.45 7.54 -6.65
C MET A 56 -7.11 8.26 -6.94
N VAL A 57 -6.00 7.51 -7.03
CA VAL A 57 -4.69 8.11 -7.33
C VAL A 57 -4.60 8.59 -8.77
N VAL A 58 -5.08 7.80 -9.73
CA VAL A 58 -5.13 8.17 -11.15
C VAL A 58 -5.93 9.46 -11.34
N ASP A 59 -7.09 9.56 -10.70
CA ASP A 59 -7.97 10.73 -10.79
C ASP A 59 -7.36 11.94 -10.07
N MET A 60 -6.79 11.74 -8.87
CA MET A 60 -6.11 12.80 -8.11
C MET A 60 -4.93 13.41 -8.89
N LEU A 61 -4.19 12.58 -9.62
CA LEU A 61 -3.04 13.01 -10.42
C LEU A 61 -3.45 13.46 -11.82
N ASP A 62 -4.70 13.28 -12.23
CA ASP A 62 -5.17 13.54 -13.59
C ASP A 62 -4.29 12.83 -14.63
N VAL A 63 -4.04 11.52 -14.45
CA VAL A 63 -3.19 10.76 -15.37
C VAL A 63 -3.89 10.62 -16.73
N ALA A 64 -3.17 10.95 -17.81
CA ALA A 64 -3.74 10.94 -19.15
C ALA A 64 -4.20 9.51 -19.53
N PRO A 65 -5.31 9.36 -20.28
CA PRO A 65 -5.92 8.05 -20.53
C PRO A 65 -4.95 6.99 -21.07
N GLN A 66 -4.06 7.38 -21.98
CA GLN A 66 -3.06 6.49 -22.58
C GLN A 66 -2.00 5.99 -21.57
N ASP A 67 -1.73 6.77 -20.51
CA ASP A 67 -0.67 6.50 -19.54
C ASP A 67 -1.20 5.75 -18.29
N LYS A 68 -2.53 5.65 -18.13
CA LYS A 68 -3.18 5.09 -16.92
C LYS A 68 -2.73 3.66 -16.63
N ALA A 69 -2.66 2.82 -17.65
CA ALA A 69 -2.31 1.41 -17.47
C ALA A 69 -0.87 1.25 -16.98
N GLU A 70 0.08 1.93 -17.63
CA GLU A 70 1.50 1.87 -17.29
C GLU A 70 1.78 2.50 -15.92
N PHE A 71 1.23 3.70 -15.67
CA PHE A 71 1.34 4.35 -14.37
C PHE A 71 0.80 3.47 -13.24
N THR A 72 -0.39 2.88 -13.42
CA THR A 72 -1.03 2.03 -12.41
C THR A 72 -0.20 0.79 -12.11
N ALA A 73 0.40 0.18 -13.13
CA ALA A 73 1.30 -0.96 -12.95
C ALA A 73 2.52 -0.58 -12.09
N MET A 74 3.20 0.53 -12.41
CA MET A 74 4.33 1.02 -11.63
C MET A 74 3.95 1.42 -10.19
N TYR A 75 2.78 2.04 -10.01
CA TYR A 75 2.28 2.40 -8.69
C TYR A 75 1.98 1.17 -7.82
N ASN A 76 1.39 0.12 -8.38
CA ASN A 76 1.18 -1.13 -7.65
C ASN A 76 2.51 -1.79 -7.27
N GLU A 77 3.47 -1.84 -8.20
CA GLU A 77 4.81 -2.39 -7.95
C GLU A 77 5.54 -1.62 -6.82
N TYR A 78 5.42 -0.29 -6.81
CA TYR A 78 5.94 0.58 -5.74
C TYR A 78 5.36 0.20 -4.37
N LEU A 79 4.04 0.06 -4.28
CA LEU A 79 3.36 -0.24 -3.02
C LEU A 79 3.63 -1.67 -2.55
N ASP A 80 3.71 -2.64 -3.46
CA ASP A 80 4.03 -4.02 -3.13
C ASP A 80 5.47 -4.14 -2.60
N ASN A 81 6.42 -3.44 -3.21
CA ASN A 81 7.78 -3.38 -2.71
C ASN A 81 7.86 -2.66 -1.37
N GLN A 82 7.11 -1.56 -1.20
CA GLN A 82 7.00 -0.86 0.08
C GLN A 82 6.49 -1.81 1.18
N LYS A 83 5.46 -2.63 0.87
CA LYS A 83 4.92 -3.64 1.80
C LYS A 83 5.95 -4.71 2.16
N LYS A 84 6.66 -5.26 1.17
CA LYS A 84 7.72 -6.27 1.37
C LYS A 84 8.88 -5.74 2.23
N ILE A 85 9.25 -4.47 2.04
CA ILE A 85 10.28 -3.82 2.85
C ILE A 85 9.78 -3.65 4.30
N LYS A 86 8.56 -3.12 4.47
CA LYS A 86 7.97 -2.94 5.81
C LYS A 86 7.82 -4.24 6.58
N SER A 87 7.53 -5.36 5.91
CA SER A 87 7.42 -6.67 6.58
C SER A 87 8.76 -7.23 7.11
N GLN A 88 9.90 -6.64 6.75
CA GLN A 88 11.21 -7.04 7.28
C GLN A 88 11.45 -6.52 8.71
N PHE A 89 10.63 -5.56 9.17
CA PHE A 89 10.72 -5.01 10.51
C PHE A 89 9.42 -5.26 11.26
N ASP A 90 9.51 -6.06 12.32
CA ASP A 90 8.41 -6.20 13.27
C ASP A 90 8.40 -4.98 14.20
N SER A 91 7.38 -4.14 14.04
CA SER A 91 7.13 -2.97 14.88
C SER A 91 6.35 -3.28 16.16
N ASN A 92 5.92 -4.53 16.37
CA ASN A 92 5.11 -4.93 17.52
C ASN A 92 5.98 -5.53 18.64
N PHE A 93 6.80 -4.67 19.27
CA PHE A 93 7.59 -5.04 20.43
C PHE A 93 7.51 -3.96 21.51
N ASP A 94 7.81 -4.35 22.75
CA ASP A 94 7.90 -3.45 23.90
C ASP A 94 9.39 -3.11 24.14
N PRO A 95 9.84 -1.87 23.84
CA PRO A 95 11.24 -1.49 24.03
C PRO A 95 11.73 -1.69 25.47
N ALA A 96 10.84 -1.59 26.47
CA ALA A 96 11.21 -1.73 27.89
C ALA A 96 11.53 -3.17 28.30
N LYS A 97 11.22 -4.16 27.45
CA LYS A 97 11.49 -5.59 27.69
C LYS A 97 12.72 -6.11 26.97
N LEU A 98 13.38 -5.27 26.17
CA LEU A 98 14.57 -5.66 25.43
C LEU A 98 15.82 -5.48 26.31
N THR A 99 16.78 -6.38 26.14
CA THR A 99 18.16 -6.12 26.55
C THR A 99 18.78 -5.01 25.70
N GLU A 100 19.88 -4.42 26.17
CA GLU A 100 20.60 -3.37 25.43
C GLU A 100 21.05 -3.87 24.05
N GLU A 101 21.52 -5.11 23.96
CA GLU A 101 21.97 -5.74 22.71
C GLU A 101 20.80 -5.94 21.73
N GLU A 102 19.65 -6.42 22.20
CA GLU A 102 18.44 -6.58 21.39
C GLU A 102 17.89 -5.22 20.93
N ALA A 103 17.92 -4.21 21.80
CA ALA A 103 17.52 -2.85 21.48
C ALA A 103 18.42 -2.25 20.39
N LYS A 104 19.74 -2.45 20.47
CA LYS A 104 20.70 -2.04 19.42
C LYS A 104 20.40 -2.70 18.08
N VAL A 105 20.10 -4.01 18.07
CA VAL A 105 19.71 -4.73 16.85
C VAL A 105 18.43 -4.14 16.26
N LYS A 106 17.40 -3.90 17.09
CA LYS A 106 16.13 -3.30 16.64
C LYS A 106 16.33 -1.89 16.09
N LEU A 107 17.18 -1.09 16.73
CA LEU A 107 17.52 0.25 16.27
C LEU A 107 18.20 0.20 14.90
N GLN A 108 19.18 -0.67 14.70
CA GLN A 108 19.86 -0.83 13.41
C GLN A 108 18.89 -1.30 12.32
N GLN A 109 18.05 -2.29 12.61
CA GLN A 109 17.01 -2.75 11.68
C GLN A 109 16.06 -1.62 11.27
N SER A 110 15.73 -0.71 12.18
CA SER A 110 14.87 0.44 11.86
C SER A 110 15.52 1.37 10.83
N PHE A 111 16.83 1.60 10.92
CA PHE A 111 17.58 2.38 9.93
C PHE A 111 17.67 1.67 8.58
N ASP A 112 17.97 0.37 8.58
CA ASP A 112 18.08 -0.42 7.35
C ASP A 112 16.75 -0.44 6.57
N VAL A 113 15.63 -0.61 7.27
CA VAL A 113 14.30 -0.53 6.66
C VAL A 113 13.99 0.89 6.19
N GLY A 114 14.35 1.92 6.96
CA GLY A 114 14.23 3.31 6.55
C GLY A 114 14.97 3.62 5.24
N GLN A 115 16.22 3.16 5.12
CA GLN A 115 17.03 3.33 3.91
C GLN A 115 16.39 2.63 2.71
N LYS A 116 15.98 1.36 2.86
CA LYS A 116 15.29 0.62 1.79
C LYS A 116 14.00 1.29 1.34
N LEU A 117 13.22 1.86 2.26
CA LEU A 117 12.02 2.61 1.95
C LEU A 117 12.33 3.88 1.15
N PHE A 118 13.38 4.60 1.53
CA PHE A 118 13.85 5.78 0.80
C PHE A 118 14.33 5.41 -0.61
N ASP A 119 15.14 4.36 -0.74
CA ASP A 119 15.64 3.88 -2.02
C ASP A 119 14.50 3.41 -2.94
N ASN A 120 13.50 2.71 -2.39
CA ASN A 120 12.29 2.34 -3.11
C ASN A 120 11.56 3.59 -3.62
N ARG A 121 11.38 4.61 -2.77
CA ARG A 121 10.75 5.88 -3.19
C ARG A 121 11.54 6.55 -4.30
N LYS A 122 12.88 6.63 -4.19
CA LYS A 122 13.74 7.21 -5.24
C LYS A 122 13.60 6.46 -6.56
N LYS A 123 13.76 5.14 -6.54
CA LYS A 123 13.64 4.27 -7.71
C LYS A 123 12.31 4.48 -8.45
N TYR A 124 11.19 4.50 -7.70
CA TYR A 124 9.88 4.66 -8.33
C TYR A 124 9.55 6.10 -8.69
N ALA A 125 10.13 7.09 -8.03
CA ALA A 125 10.06 8.47 -8.51
C ALA A 125 10.68 8.58 -9.91
N GLU A 126 11.86 8.00 -10.12
CA GLU A 126 12.54 7.99 -11.42
C GLU A 126 11.73 7.24 -12.48
N LYS A 127 11.20 6.05 -12.15
CA LYS A 127 10.33 5.28 -13.06
C LYS A 127 9.04 6.04 -13.41
N MET A 128 8.34 6.62 -12.43
CA MET A 128 7.08 7.33 -12.69
C MET A 128 7.29 8.60 -13.52
N GLN A 129 8.45 9.25 -13.41
CA GLN A 129 8.79 10.43 -14.21
C GLN A 129 8.89 10.14 -15.71
N THR A 130 9.04 8.88 -16.12
CA THR A 130 9.02 8.53 -17.56
C THR A 130 7.61 8.47 -18.13
N VAL A 131 6.57 8.47 -17.30
CA VAL A 131 5.16 8.30 -17.69
C VAL A 131 4.30 9.49 -17.27
N ILE A 132 4.62 10.16 -16.17
CA ILE A 132 3.91 11.35 -15.69
C ILE A 132 4.90 12.47 -15.32
N PRO A 133 4.52 13.76 -15.48
CA PRO A 133 5.33 14.90 -15.05
C PRO A 133 5.78 14.84 -13.58
N CYS A 134 6.97 15.37 -13.29
CA CYS A 134 7.55 15.40 -11.94
C CYS A 134 6.63 16.04 -10.90
N GLN A 135 5.84 17.05 -11.28
CA GLN A 135 4.86 17.70 -10.41
C GLN A 135 3.78 16.72 -9.94
N LYS A 136 3.35 15.80 -10.79
CA LYS A 136 2.38 14.75 -10.43
C LYS A 136 3.01 13.71 -9.52
N VAL A 137 4.28 13.35 -9.74
CA VAL A 137 5.04 12.47 -8.83
C VAL A 137 5.22 13.12 -7.44
N LEU A 138 5.50 14.42 -7.38
CA LEU A 138 5.57 15.16 -6.12
C LEU A 138 4.21 15.19 -5.42
N LYS A 139 3.13 15.49 -6.14
CA LYS A 139 1.75 15.48 -5.61
C LYS A 139 1.37 14.12 -5.04
N LEU A 140 1.75 13.03 -5.70
CA LEU A 140 1.55 11.66 -5.19
C LEU A 140 2.18 11.51 -3.81
N PHE A 141 3.46 11.81 -3.67
CA PHE A 141 4.14 11.62 -2.38
C PHE A 141 3.67 12.56 -1.28
N GLN A 142 3.26 13.79 -1.61
CA GLN A 142 2.64 14.70 -0.65
C GLN A 142 1.31 14.12 -0.12
N SER A 143 0.50 13.55 -1.02
CA SER A 143 -0.78 12.94 -0.65
C SER A 143 -0.62 11.71 0.25
N GLU A 144 0.41 10.88 0.02
CA GLU A 144 0.73 9.72 0.86
C GLU A 144 1.07 10.13 2.29
N GLY A 145 1.89 11.18 2.46
CA GLY A 145 2.23 11.74 3.77
C GLY A 145 0.99 12.22 4.51
N MET A 146 0.16 13.05 3.87
CA MET A 146 -1.08 13.56 4.47
C MET A 146 -2.06 12.44 4.86
N MET A 147 -2.20 11.41 4.02
CA MET A 147 -3.08 10.27 4.33
C MET A 147 -2.58 9.48 5.54
N ARG A 148 -1.26 9.25 5.63
CA ARG A 148 -0.64 8.60 6.79
C ARG A 148 -0.89 9.40 8.06
N ASP A 149 -0.68 10.72 8.02
CA ASP A 149 -0.80 11.57 9.20
C ASP A 149 -2.25 11.61 9.70
N LYS A 150 -3.23 11.77 8.80
CA LYS A 150 -4.66 11.65 9.13
C LYS A 150 -5.03 10.29 9.71
N MET A 151 -4.42 9.20 9.21
CA MET A 151 -4.68 7.86 9.75
C MET A 151 -4.11 7.69 11.16
N ASN A 152 -2.96 8.31 11.45
CA ASN A 152 -2.36 8.31 12.77
C ASN A 152 -3.15 9.14 13.79
N GLU A 153 -3.69 10.30 13.39
CA GLU A 153 -4.58 11.13 14.23
C GLU A 153 -5.85 10.39 14.64
N ARG A 154 -6.40 9.56 13.74
CA ARG A 154 -7.64 8.81 13.98
C ARG A 154 -7.46 7.53 14.79
N LYS A 155 -6.23 7.08 15.04
CA LYS A 155 -6.01 5.97 15.95
C LYS A 155 -6.43 6.45 17.35
N PRO A 156 -7.38 5.78 18.01
CA PRO A 156 -7.69 6.12 19.40
C PRO A 156 -6.40 5.98 20.18
N HIS A 157 -5.86 7.10 20.66
CA HIS A 157 -4.79 7.06 21.65
C HIS A 157 -5.39 6.29 22.82
N GLY A 158 -4.86 5.09 23.10
CA GLY A 158 -5.35 4.24 24.17
C GLY A 158 -5.40 5.06 25.46
N GLY A 159 -6.61 5.46 25.84
CA GLY A 159 -6.86 6.27 27.01
C GLY A 159 -6.64 5.45 28.26
N LYS A 160 -5.41 5.42 28.77
CA LYS A 160 -5.20 5.39 30.23
C LYS A 160 -5.52 6.78 30.75
N LYS A 161 -6.78 7.03 31.07
CA LYS A 161 -7.18 8.03 32.06
C LYS A 161 -8.02 7.30 33.10
N ASN A 162 -7.39 7.00 34.23
CA ASN A 162 -7.97 6.87 35.57
C ASN A 162 -6.85 6.40 36.51
N ALA A 163 -6.02 7.36 36.94
CA ALA A 163 -5.17 7.19 38.12
C ALA A 163 -5.13 8.55 38.84
N SER A 164 -5.96 8.65 39.86
CA SER A 164 -5.77 9.45 41.07
C SER A 164 -5.39 10.93 40.92
N GLU A 165 -6.40 11.79 40.79
CA GLU A 165 -6.42 13.02 41.59
C GLU A 165 -6.93 12.66 43.00
N SER A 166 -6.05 12.09 43.82
CA SER A 166 -6.22 12.21 45.27
C SER A 166 -5.77 13.60 45.65
N LYS A 167 -6.72 14.52 45.82
CA LYS A 167 -6.50 15.76 46.57
C LYS A 167 -6.00 15.38 47.97
N GLN A 168 -4.71 15.55 48.21
CA GLN A 168 -4.18 15.76 49.54
C GLN A 168 -3.93 17.26 49.69
N THR A 169 -4.67 17.88 50.60
CA THR A 169 -4.22 19.08 51.30
C THR A 169 -4.55 18.91 52.79
N PRO A 170 -3.74 19.51 53.68
CA PRO A 170 -3.79 19.29 55.13
C PRO A 170 -5.11 19.71 55.77
#